data_AF-A0A838H1T4-F1
#
_entry.id   AF-A0A838H1T4-F1
#
_cell.length_a   1.000
_cell.length_b   1.000
_cell.length_c   1.000
_cell.angle_alpha   90.00
_cell.angle_beta   90.00
_cell.angle_gamma   90.00
#
_symmetry.space_group_name_H-M   'P 1'
#
loop_
_entity.id
_entity.type
_entity.pdbx_description
1 polymer ?
#
loop_
_entity_poly.entity_id
_entity_poly.type
_entity_poly.pdbx_seq_one_letter_code
_entity_poly.pdbx_strand_id
1 'polypeptide(L)'
;MTTIKATCPACGEVPLTPGDIELRVHPADVTGSFYAFTCPTCGGNVRKPADDRVVRLLVSGGVEAQQLTVTPPPRRLGQRFDGPALTHDDLLDFHGLLARDDWFDRLQAADLRKNVA
;
A
#
# COMPACT_ATOMS: atom_id res chain seq x y z
N MET A 1 20.12 17.77 11.47
CA MET A 1 18.79 17.31 11.05
C MET A 1 18.55 17.83 9.65
N THR A 2 18.43 16.96 8.66
CA THR A 2 18.19 17.37 7.26
C THR A 2 16.71 17.73 7.11
N THR A 3 16.42 18.86 6.47
CA THR A 3 15.04 19.29 6.18
C THR A 3 14.81 19.18 4.69
N ILE A 4 13.81 18.40 4.30
CA ILE A 4 13.39 18.18 2.91
C ILE A 4 12.15 19.02 2.67
N LYS A 5 12.14 19.81 1.60
CA LYS A 5 10.95 20.56 1.20
C LYS A 5 10.15 19.77 0.18
N ALA A 6 8.86 19.58 0.45
CA ALA A 6 7.93 18.96 -0.49
C ALA A 6 6.68 19.82 -0.63
N THR A 7 6.05 19.78 -1.81
CA THR A 7 4.84 20.58 -2.06
C THR A 7 3.57 19.79 -1.73
N CYS A 8 2.77 20.27 -0.79
CA CYS A 8 1.38 19.86 -0.62
C CYS A 8 0.49 20.63 -1.63
N PRO A 9 -0.41 19.97 -2.38
CA PRO A 9 -1.31 20.65 -3.32
C PRO A 9 -2.23 21.70 -2.67
N ALA A 10 -2.57 21.52 -1.39
CA ALA A 10 -3.44 22.42 -0.64
C ALA A 10 -2.69 23.55 0.09
N CYS A 11 -1.46 23.29 0.57
CA CYS A 11 -0.73 24.22 1.46
C CYS A 11 0.53 24.84 0.83
N GLY A 12 0.98 24.37 -0.33
CA GLY A 12 2.24 24.78 -0.92
C GLY A 12 3.45 24.02 -0.35
N GLU A 13 4.62 24.65 -0.29
CA GLU A 13 5.82 24.02 0.26
C GLU A 13 5.70 23.80 1.77
N VAL A 14 5.99 22.56 2.20
CA VAL A 14 6.05 22.18 3.61
C VAL A 14 7.42 21.58 3.93
N PRO A 15 7.99 21.89 5.10
CA PRO A 15 9.20 21.24 5.58
C PRO A 15 8.88 19.86 6.14
N LEU A 16 9.70 18.87 5.80
CA LEU A 16 9.61 17.49 6.24
C LEU A 16 10.99 17.02 6.72
N THR A 17 10.99 16.07 7.63
CA THR A 17 12.18 15.31 8.00
C THR A 17 12.24 14.02 7.16
N PRO A 18 13.39 13.33 7.10
CA PRO A 18 13.47 12.06 6.38
C PRO A 18 12.50 10.99 6.91
N GLY A 19 12.17 11.02 8.21
CA GLY A 19 11.23 10.08 8.82
C GLY A 19 9.75 10.36 8.49
N ASP A 20 9.44 11.54 7.96
CA ASP A 20 8.07 11.90 7.55
C ASP A 20 7.74 11.44 6.12
N ILE A 21 8.74 10.93 5.39
CA ILE A 21 8.64 10.54 3.98
C ILE A 21 8.76 9.03 3.86
N GLU A 22 7.74 8.41 3.28
CA GLU A 22 7.77 7.02 2.85
C GLU A 22 8.23 6.96 1.39
N LEU A 23 9.39 6.35 1.13
CA LEU A 23 9.90 6.13 -0.23
C LEU A 23 9.76 4.67 -0.63
N ARG A 24 9.02 4.42 -1.73
CA ARG A 24 8.78 3.10 -2.30
C ARG A 24 9.42 3.02 -3.68
N VAL A 25 10.39 2.12 -3.83
CA VAL A 25 11.15 1.96 -5.07
C VAL A 25 10.78 0.64 -5.74
N HIS A 26 10.32 0.71 -6.98
CA HIS A 26 9.98 -0.47 -7.76
C HIS A 26 11.24 -1.02 -8.46
N PRO A 27 11.57 -2.32 -8.34
CA PRO A 27 12.85 -2.86 -8.77
C PRO A 27 13.00 -3.00 -10.30
N ALA A 28 11.89 -3.14 -11.03
CA ALA A 28 11.90 -3.42 -12.48
C ALA A 28 11.25 -2.33 -13.34
N ASP A 29 10.63 -1.33 -12.74
CA ASP A 29 9.86 -0.30 -13.46
C ASP A 29 10.03 1.05 -12.76
N VAL A 30 10.78 1.94 -13.37
CA VAL A 30 11.07 3.28 -12.81
C VAL A 30 9.79 4.10 -12.64
N THR A 31 8.74 3.83 -13.43
CA THR A 31 7.45 4.55 -13.34
C THR A 31 6.61 4.10 -12.14
N GLY A 32 6.92 2.95 -11.55
CA GLY A 32 6.23 2.41 -10.38
C GLY A 32 6.73 2.97 -9.04
N SER A 33 7.85 3.68 -9.03
CA SER A 33 8.44 4.27 -7.83
C SER A 33 7.71 5.54 -7.41
N PHE A 34 7.52 5.73 -6.11
CA PHE A 34 6.82 6.90 -5.56
C PHE A 34 7.30 7.23 -4.15
N TYR A 35 7.05 8.47 -3.73
CA TYR A 35 7.13 8.86 -2.33
C TYR A 35 5.79 9.38 -1.84
N ALA A 36 5.55 9.22 -0.54
CA ALA A 36 4.36 9.73 0.12
C ALA A 36 4.71 10.38 1.46
N PHE A 37 3.88 11.34 1.88
CA PHE A 37 4.00 11.99 3.18
C PHE A 37 2.64 12.51 3.65
N THR A 38 2.51 12.69 4.96
CA THR A 38 1.36 13.38 5.55
C THR A 38 1.70 14.86 5.70
N CYS A 39 0.89 15.75 5.13
CA CYS A 39 1.12 17.19 5.25
C CYS A 39 0.99 17.62 6.72
N PRO A 40 2.02 18.24 7.32
CA PRO A 40 1.96 18.65 8.73
C PRO A 40 0.98 19.81 8.97
N THR A 41 0.60 20.54 7.92
CA THR A 41 -0.30 21.70 8.02
C THR A 41 -1.78 21.29 7.94
N CYS A 42 -2.16 20.42 6.99
CA CYS A 42 -3.56 20.05 6.75
C CYS A 42 -3.89 18.58 7.04
N GLY A 43 -2.91 17.74 7.39
CA GLY A 43 -3.09 16.30 7.62
C GLY A 43 -3.37 15.47 6.36
N GLY A 44 -3.40 16.09 5.18
CA GLY A 44 -3.66 15.39 3.92
C GLY A 44 -2.50 14.47 3.52
N ASN A 45 -2.83 13.27 3.05
CA ASN A 45 -1.85 12.33 2.50
C ASN A 45 -1.54 12.72 1.05
N VAL A 46 -0.26 12.96 0.76
CA VAL A 46 0.24 13.36 -0.57
C VAL A 46 1.13 12.26 -1.11
N ARG A 47 0.82 11.76 -2.30
CA ARG A 47 1.64 10.78 -3.03
C ARG A 47 2.11 11.36 -4.35
N LYS A 48 3.39 11.19 -4.68
CA LYS A 48 4.02 11.71 -5.90
C LYS A 48 4.94 10.67 -6.54
N PRO A 49 5.04 10.65 -7.89
CA PRO A 49 5.98 9.78 -8.58
C PRO A 49 7.42 10.14 -8.18
N ALA A 50 8.27 9.13 -8.09
CA ALA A 50 9.68 9.27 -7.78
C ALA A 50 10.50 8.66 -8.92
N ASP A 51 10.99 9.50 -9.84
CA ASP A 51 11.97 9.05 -10.82
C ASP A 51 13.32 8.76 -10.15
N ASP A 52 14.26 8.17 -10.91
CA ASP A 52 15.60 7.83 -10.39
C ASP A 52 16.33 9.03 -9.77
N ARG A 53 16.09 10.24 -10.26
CA ARG A 53 16.71 11.46 -9.71
C ARG A 53 16.11 11.79 -8.35
N VAL A 54 14.78 11.75 -8.22
CA VAL A 54 14.06 11.98 -6.97
C VAL A 54 14.41 10.91 -5.93
N VAL A 55 14.46 9.64 -6.33
CA VAL A 55 14.89 8.53 -5.45
C VAL A 55 16.29 8.81 -4.89
N ARG A 56 17.26 9.12 -5.75
CA ARG A 56 18.65 9.41 -5.31
C ARG A 56 18.72 10.62 -4.37
N LEU A 57 17.95 11.68 -4.65
CA LEU A 57 17.90 12.88 -3.81
C LEU A 57 17.31 12.60 -2.43
N LEU A 58 16.25 11.81 -2.35
CA LEU A 58 15.62 11.46 -1.07
C LEU A 58 16.51 10.52 -0.25
N VAL A 59 17.12 9.52 -0.90
CA VAL A 59 18.07 8.62 -0.25
C VAL A 59 19.30 9.37 0.28
N SER A 60 19.88 10.28 -0.50
CA SER A 60 21.00 11.11 0.00
C SER A 60 20.59 12.07 1.12
N GLY A 61 19.31 12.47 1.15
CA GLY A 61 18.70 13.24 2.24
C GLY A 61 18.46 12.43 3.52
N GLY A 62 18.66 11.11 3.49
CA GLY A 62 18.49 10.20 4.63
C GLY A 62 17.14 9.48 4.68
N VAL A 63 16.35 9.52 3.61
CA VAL A 63 15.07 8.79 3.53
C VAL A 63 15.36 7.32 3.23
N GLU A 64 14.77 6.43 4.02
CA GLU A 64 14.92 4.99 3.82
C GLU A 64 14.11 4.53 2.58
N ALA A 65 14.80 3.92 1.62
CA ALA A 65 14.16 3.36 0.43
C ALA A 65 13.64 1.96 0.72
N GLN A 66 12.32 1.82 0.77
CA GLN A 66 11.69 0.51 0.84
C GLN A 66 11.53 -0.05 -0.58
N GLN A 67 12.21 -1.16 -0.85
CA GLN A 67 11.98 -1.87 -2.11
C GLN A 67 10.56 -2.42 -2.10
N LEU A 68 9.79 -2.07 -3.13
CA LEU A 68 8.52 -2.72 -3.39
C LEU A 68 8.83 -4.18 -3.68
N THR A 69 8.43 -5.05 -2.75
CA THR A 69 8.23 -6.45 -3.10
C THR A 69 7.19 -6.43 -4.20
N VAL A 70 7.62 -6.70 -5.43
CA VAL A 70 6.71 -6.94 -6.55
C VAL A 70 5.95 -8.19 -6.16
N THR A 71 4.84 -7.98 -5.46
CA THR A 71 3.78 -8.97 -5.42
C THR A 71 3.53 -9.27 -6.89
N PRO A 72 3.62 -10.54 -7.33
CA PRO A 72 3.40 -10.87 -8.74
C PRO A 72 2.13 -10.12 -9.18
N PRO A 73 2.13 -9.54 -10.40
CA PRO A 73 1.08 -8.63 -10.86
C PRO A 73 -0.25 -9.22 -10.41
N PRO A 74 -1.15 -8.43 -9.78
CA PRO A 74 -2.38 -8.96 -9.22
C PRO A 74 -2.97 -9.87 -10.29
N ARG A 75 -2.97 -11.19 -10.01
CA ARG A 75 -3.40 -12.17 -11.00
C ARG A 75 -4.76 -11.67 -11.44
N ARG A 76 -4.94 -11.45 -12.76
CA ARG A 76 -6.19 -10.89 -13.29
C ARG A 76 -7.35 -11.61 -12.61
N LEU A 77 -8.29 -10.84 -12.05
CA LEU A 77 -9.39 -11.33 -11.22
C LEU A 77 -10.19 -12.48 -11.89
N GLY A 78 -10.11 -12.59 -13.22
CA GLY A 78 -10.73 -13.66 -14.03
C GLY A 78 -9.99 -15.00 -14.09
N GLN A 79 -8.89 -15.23 -13.37
CA GLN A 79 -8.15 -16.50 -13.39
C GLN A 79 -8.24 -17.33 -12.10
N ARG A 80 -9.11 -16.96 -11.15
CA ARG A 80 -9.16 -17.64 -9.84
C ARG A 80 -10.54 -18.02 -9.32
N PHE A 81 -11.63 -17.63 -9.98
CA PHE A 81 -12.95 -18.04 -9.55
C PHE A 81 -13.66 -18.77 -10.68
N ASP A 82 -13.46 -20.09 -10.72
CA ASP A 82 -14.28 -21.02 -11.50
C ASP A 82 -15.58 -21.38 -10.75
N GLY A 83 -15.83 -20.69 -9.61
CA GLY A 83 -17.05 -20.80 -8.84
C GLY A 83 -18.22 -20.06 -9.49
N PRO A 84 -19.45 -20.29 -9.02
CA PRO A 84 -20.62 -19.56 -9.49
C PRO A 84 -20.44 -18.05 -9.32
N ALA A 85 -21.17 -17.28 -10.14
CA ALA A 85 -21.22 -15.84 -10.00
C ALA A 85 -21.72 -15.46 -8.59
N LEU A 86 -21.08 -14.47 -7.98
CA LEU A 86 -21.48 -13.96 -6.67
C LEU A 86 -22.91 -13.43 -6.74
N THR A 87 -23.74 -13.89 -5.82
CA THR A 87 -25.14 -13.52 -5.67
C THR A 87 -25.33 -12.56 -4.49
N HIS A 88 -26.55 -12.06 -4.34
CA HIS A 88 -26.92 -11.25 -3.18
C HIS A 88 -26.88 -12.06 -1.88
N ASP A 89 -27.27 -13.33 -1.93
CA ASP A 89 -27.28 -14.21 -0.76
C ASP A 89 -25.87 -14.47 -0.25
N ASP A 90 -24.87 -14.57 -1.14
CA ASP A 90 -23.46 -14.68 -0.75
C ASP A 90 -22.99 -13.47 0.09
N LEU A 91 -23.54 -12.27 -0.17
CA LEU A 91 -23.22 -11.07 0.62
C LEU A 91 -23.86 -11.12 2.00
N LEU A 92 -25.09 -11.62 2.11
CA LEU A 92 -25.79 -11.79 3.39
C LEU A 92 -25.11 -12.86 4.24
N ASP A 93 -24.70 -13.97 3.62
CA ASP A 93 -23.93 -15.02 4.28
C ASP A 93 -22.58 -14.50 4.76
N PHE A 94 -21.87 -13.73 3.93
CA PHE A 94 -20.61 -13.11 4.33
C PHE A 94 -20.78 -12.12 5.48
N HIS A 95 -21.84 -11.32 5.46
CA HIS A 95 -22.19 -10.43 6.56
C HIS A 95 -22.45 -11.22 7.86
N GLY A 96 -23.23 -12.30 7.78
CA GLY A 96 -23.50 -13.17 8.92
C GLY A 96 -22.25 -13.84 9.47
N LEU A 97 -21.27 -14.18 8.63
CA LEU A 97 -19.97 -14.70 9.06
C LEU A 97 -19.17 -13.66 9.85
N LEU A 98 -19.09 -12.42 9.36
CA LEU A 98 -18.34 -11.35 10.02
C LEU A 98 -18.98 -10.84 11.31
N ALA A 99 -20.30 -11.01 11.47
CA ALA A 99 -21.02 -10.59 12.66
C ALA A 99 -20.77 -11.50 13.89
N ARG A 100 -20.05 -12.62 13.72
CA ARG A 100 -19.73 -13.55 14.82
C ARG A 100 -18.46 -13.11 15.53
N ASP A 101 -18.40 -13.25 16.85
CA ASP A 101 -17.19 -12.90 17.61
C ASP A 101 -15.97 -13.77 17.26
N ASP A 102 -16.18 -15.00 16.74
CA ASP A 102 -15.16 -16.00 16.42
C ASP A 102 -14.75 -16.02 14.94
N TRP A 103 -15.18 -15.04 14.14
CA TRP A 103 -15.03 -15.07 12.68
C TRP A 103 -13.57 -15.20 12.23
N PHE A 104 -12.65 -14.51 12.92
CA PHE A 104 -11.24 -14.44 12.54
C PHE A 104 -10.50 -15.75 12.86
N ASP A 105 -10.76 -16.34 14.02
CA ASP A 105 -10.17 -17.62 14.42
C ASP A 105 -10.60 -18.75 13.45
N ARG A 106 -11.87 -18.73 13.03
CA ARG A 106 -12.40 -19.67 12.04
C ARG A 106 -11.76 -19.50 10.67
N LEU A 107 -11.51 -18.26 10.25
CA LEU A 107 -10.83 -17.97 8.99
C LEU A 107 -9.39 -18.50 9.01
N GLN A 108 -8.64 -18.25 10.08
CA GLN A 108 -7.29 -18.76 10.25
C GLN A 108 -7.25 -20.30 10.22
N ALA A 109 -8.17 -20.95 10.91
CA ALA A 109 -8.28 -22.40 10.91
C ALA A 109 -8.62 -22.97 9.51
N ALA A 110 -9.39 -22.24 8.69
CA ALA A 110 -9.75 -22.66 7.33
C ALA A 110 -8.58 -22.49 6.34
N ASP A 111 -7.76 -21.46 6.51
CA ASP A 111 -6.56 -21.23 5.68
C ASP A 111 -5.48 -22.29 5.95
N LEU A 112 -5.27 -22.64 7.22
CA LEU A 112 -4.32 -23.69 7.62
C LEU A 112 -4.66 -25.07 7.03
N ARG A 113 -5.94 -25.40 6.85
CA ARG A 113 -6.37 -26.67 6.23
C ARG A 113 -6.05 -26.75 4.73
N LYS A 114 -5.91 -25.61 4.05
CA LYS A 114 -5.60 -25.55 2.61
C LYS A 114 -4.10 -25.64 2.32
N ASN A 115 -3.25 -25.50 3.35
CA ASN A 115 -1.78 -25.52 3.22
C ASN A 115 -1.16 -26.89 3.58
N VAL A 116 -1.96 -27.93 3.84
CA VAL A 116 -1.51 -29.29 4.21
C VAL A 116 -1.80 -30.33 3.10
N ALA A 117 -2.17 -29.89 1.90
CA ALA A 117 -2.38 -30.75 0.72
C ALA A 117 -1.38 -30.42 -0.39
#